data_AF-A0A8T0HZN1-F1
#
_entry.id   AF-A0A8T0HZN1-F1
#
_cell.length_a   1.000
_cell.length_b   1.000
_cell.length_c   1.000
_cell.angle_alpha   90.00
_cell.angle_beta   90.00
_cell.angle_gamma   90.00
#
_symmetry.space_group_name_H-M   'P 1'
#
loop_
_entity.id
_entity.type
_entity.pdbx_description
1 polymer ?
#
loop_
_entity_poly.entity_id
_entity_poly.type
_entity_poly.pdbx_seq_one_letter_code
_entity_poly.pdbx_strand_id
1 'polypeptide(L)'
;MKLSAMELPSAMTVFVMVLFAYFLVVSGFMYDVIVAPPGIGSSQDPVTGAVRPVVFLPGRVNGQYIIEGLSSGFMFVLGGLGLVMMDLASEKARARNVRLSFMGAVWEVTVMSHSWFFLDAMTCTGLEELQFGVLSCLEE
;
A
#
# COMPACT_ATOMS: atom_id res chain seq x y z
N MET A 1 -5.41 35.99 32.74
CA MET A 1 -4.48 34.88 32.42
C MET A 1 -4.45 34.75 30.91
N LYS A 2 -3.28 34.92 30.28
CA LYS A 2 -3.10 34.69 28.85
C LYS A 2 -3.26 33.19 28.63
N LEU A 3 -4.43 32.76 28.15
CA LEU A 3 -4.54 31.44 27.54
C LEU A 3 -3.67 31.51 26.30
N SER A 4 -2.53 30.83 26.34
CA SER A 4 -1.69 30.58 25.19
C SER A 4 -2.61 30.03 24.10
N ALA A 5 -2.89 30.84 23.08
CA ALA A 5 -3.61 30.38 21.92
C ALA A 5 -2.77 29.25 21.33
N MET A 6 -3.26 28.03 21.47
CA MET A 6 -2.72 26.86 20.78
C MET A 6 -2.77 27.21 19.29
N GLU A 7 -1.61 27.53 18.69
CA GLU A 7 -1.53 27.79 17.26
C GLU A 7 -2.02 26.52 16.55
N LEU A 8 -3.01 26.67 15.68
CA LEU A 8 -3.50 25.55 14.90
C LEU A 8 -2.36 25.06 13.99
N PRO A 9 -2.14 23.74 13.88
CA PRO A 9 -1.09 23.22 13.02
C PRO A 9 -1.33 23.61 11.57
N SER A 10 -0.24 23.84 10.82
CA SER A 10 -0.30 24.14 9.40
C SER A 10 -1.02 23.04 8.61
N ALA A 11 -1.76 23.42 7.58
CA ALA A 11 -2.52 22.50 6.73
C ALA A 11 -1.65 21.36 6.15
N MET A 12 -0.37 21.63 5.84
CA MET A 12 0.55 20.61 5.34
C MET A 12 0.95 19.59 6.42
N THR A 13 1.06 20.02 7.68
CA THR A 13 1.33 19.11 8.80
C THR A 13 0.13 18.18 9.03
N VAL A 14 -1.08 18.71 8.96
CA VAL A 14 -2.31 17.91 9.06
C VAL A 14 -2.39 16.92 7.89
N PHE A 15 -2.09 17.35 6.67
CA PHE A 15 -2.04 16.47 5.50
C PHE A 15 -1.09 15.28 5.67
N VAL A 16 0.15 15.53 6.13
CA VAL A 16 1.13 14.46 6.37
C VAL A 16 0.68 13.53 7.50
N MET A 17 0.11 14.07 8.59
CA MET A 17 -0.41 13.23 9.68
C MET A 17 -1.54 12.31 9.21
N VAL A 18 -2.46 12.83 8.38
CA VAL A 18 -3.55 12.02 7.81
C VAL A 18 -3.01 10.98 6.83
N LEU A 19 -2.05 11.34 5.97
CA LEU A 19 -1.43 10.40 5.04
C LEU A 19 -0.69 9.27 5.78
N PHE A 20 -0.02 9.59 6.89
CA PHE A 20 0.64 8.61 7.73
C PHE A 20 -0.36 7.71 8.48
N ALA A 21 -1.45 8.28 9.00
CA ALA A 21 -2.52 7.48 9.59
C ALA A 21 -3.17 6.54 8.56
N TYR A 22 -3.38 7.02 7.33
CA TYR A 22 -3.88 6.21 6.22
C TYR A 22 -2.93 5.05 5.90
N PHE A 23 -1.61 5.31 5.85
CA PHE A 23 -0.61 4.26 5.68
C PHE A 23 -0.76 3.15 6.74
N LEU A 24 -0.81 3.52 8.03
CA LEU A 24 -0.89 2.54 9.12
C LEU A 24 -2.17 1.71 9.09
N VAL A 25 -3.29 2.29 8.67
CA VAL A 25 -4.57 1.59 8.58
C VAL A 25 -4.57 0.63 7.39
N VAL A 26 -4.15 1.11 6.21
CA VAL A 26 -4.12 0.28 4.99
C VAL A 26 -3.08 -0.81 5.05
N SER A 27 -1.95 -0.57 5.75
CA SER A 27 -0.90 -1.57 5.88
C SER A 27 -1.21 -2.71 6.86
N GLY A 28 -2.37 -2.69 7.52
CA GLY A 28 -2.74 -3.73 8.48
C GLY A 28 -2.00 -3.64 9.82
N PHE A 29 -1.33 -2.53 10.14
CA PHE A 29 -0.50 -2.40 11.35
C PHE A 29 -1.25 -2.71 12.65
N MET A 30 -2.56 -2.38 12.71
CA MET A 30 -3.38 -2.73 13.87
C MET A 30 -3.56 -4.24 14.03
N TYR A 31 -3.67 -4.99 12.93
CA TYR A 31 -3.72 -6.46 12.95
C TYR A 31 -2.36 -7.05 13.31
N ASP A 32 -1.27 -6.44 12.84
CA ASP A 32 0.09 -6.84 13.22
C ASP A 32 0.31 -6.74 14.73
N VAL A 33 -0.16 -5.67 15.38
CA VAL A 33 0.01 -5.47 16.83
C VAL A 33 -0.82 -6.46 17.64
N ILE A 34 -2.04 -6.81 17.20
CA ILE A 34 -2.95 -7.68 17.96
C ILE A 34 -2.54 -9.16 17.81
N VAL A 35 -2.26 -9.59 16.59
CA VAL A 35 -2.04 -11.01 16.26
C VAL A 35 -0.56 -11.37 16.26
N ALA A 36 0.33 -10.38 16.15
CA ALA A 36 1.78 -10.56 16.04
C ALA A 36 2.16 -11.70 15.07
N PRO A 37 1.65 -11.69 13.82
CA PRO A 37 1.96 -12.73 12.85
C PRO A 37 3.47 -12.74 12.52
N PRO A 38 4.01 -13.87 12.03
CA PRO A 38 5.40 -13.92 11.58
C PRO A 38 5.65 -12.87 10.48
N GLY A 39 6.85 -12.28 10.46
CA GLY A 39 7.17 -11.23 9.49
C GLY A 39 7.44 -11.76 8.08
N ILE A 40 8.01 -12.96 7.95
CA ILE A 40 8.35 -13.63 6.69
C ILE A 40 8.04 -15.11 6.83
N GLY A 41 7.43 -15.69 5.79
CA GLY A 41 7.17 -17.11 5.69
C GLY A 41 8.38 -17.93 5.26
N SER A 42 8.29 -19.23 5.48
CA SER A 42 9.20 -20.17 4.84
C SER A 42 8.42 -21.37 4.32
N SER A 43 8.72 -21.77 3.09
CA SER A 43 8.20 -23.00 2.51
C SER A 43 9.37 -23.92 2.25
N GLN A 44 9.23 -25.17 2.68
CA GLN A 44 10.21 -26.21 2.39
C GLN A 44 9.89 -26.81 1.03
N ASP A 45 10.88 -26.83 0.16
CA ASP A 45 10.77 -27.52 -1.12
C ASP A 45 10.70 -29.04 -0.87
N PRO A 46 9.61 -29.73 -1.29
CA PRO A 46 9.38 -31.15 -1.00
C PRO A 46 10.48 -32.08 -1.53
N VAL A 47 11.22 -31.65 -2.56
CA VAL A 47 12.22 -32.48 -3.25
C VAL A 47 13.63 -32.23 -2.71
N THR A 48 13.96 -30.97 -2.39
CA THR A 48 15.32 -30.58 -1.99
C THR A 48 15.48 -30.36 -0.49
N GLY A 49 14.38 -30.29 0.27
CA GLY A 49 14.39 -29.96 1.70
C GLY A 49 14.91 -28.55 2.00
N ALA A 50 15.18 -27.75 0.96
CA ALA A 50 15.68 -26.40 1.11
C ALA A 50 14.55 -25.47 1.58
N VAL A 51 14.85 -24.67 2.59
CA VAL A 51 13.95 -23.65 3.12
C VAL A 51 14.00 -22.44 2.20
N ARG A 52 12.90 -22.15 1.49
CA ARG A 52 12.77 -20.94 0.66
C ARG A 52 11.95 -19.90 1.41
N PRO A 53 12.41 -18.63 1.48
CA PRO A 53 11.60 -17.57 2.06
C PRO A 53 10.37 -17.34 1.16
N VAL A 54 9.21 -17.18 1.78
CA VAL A 54 7.95 -16.88 1.08
C VAL A 54 7.39 -15.60 1.66
N VAL A 55 7.10 -14.65 0.77
CA VAL A 55 6.68 -13.29 1.13
C VAL A 55 5.16 -13.16 1.23
N PHE A 56 4.42 -14.03 0.54
CA PHE A 56 2.95 -14.05 0.52
C PHE A 56 2.42 -15.31 1.20
N LEU A 57 1.37 -15.21 2.02
CA LEU A 57 0.78 -16.40 2.64
C LEU A 57 -0.20 -17.08 1.66
N PRO A 58 0.11 -18.27 1.11
CA PRO A 58 -0.76 -18.87 0.10
C PRO A 58 -2.01 -19.49 0.73
N GLY A 59 -3.18 -19.27 0.10
CA GLY A 59 -4.41 -20.00 0.39
C GLY A 59 -5.07 -19.68 1.74
N ARG A 60 -4.70 -18.57 2.40
CA ARG A 60 -5.38 -18.07 3.60
C ARG A 60 -5.62 -16.57 3.46
N VAL A 61 -6.89 -16.17 3.43
CA VAL A 61 -7.30 -14.76 3.35
C VAL A 61 -7.19 -14.01 4.69
N ASN A 62 -7.41 -14.71 5.81
CA ASN A 62 -7.37 -14.12 7.16
C ASN A 62 -5.96 -14.11 7.79
N GLY A 63 -4.93 -14.46 7.03
CA GLY A 63 -3.56 -14.54 7.50
C GLY A 63 -2.67 -13.80 6.53
N GLN A 64 -1.97 -12.79 7.04
CA GLN A 64 -1.09 -11.95 6.25
C GLN A 64 0.28 -11.90 6.95
N TYR A 65 1.35 -11.88 6.15
CA TYR A 65 2.68 -11.56 6.68
C TYR A 65 2.83 -10.05 6.85
N ILE A 66 3.54 -9.61 7.89
CA ILE A 66 3.78 -8.18 8.13
C ILE A 66 4.36 -7.49 6.90
N ILE A 67 5.27 -8.16 6.17
CA ILE A 67 5.90 -7.59 4.97
C ILE A 67 4.92 -7.41 3.80
N GLU A 68 3.91 -8.28 3.71
CA GLU A 68 2.87 -8.23 2.68
C GLU A 68 2.01 -6.97 2.88
N GLY A 69 1.46 -6.79 4.09
CA GLY A 69 0.66 -5.62 4.47
C GLY A 69 1.43 -4.30 4.43
N LEU A 70 2.66 -4.27 4.96
CA LEU A 70 3.51 -3.06 4.89
C LEU A 70 3.82 -2.68 3.44
N SER A 71 4.14 -3.65 2.57
CA SER A 71 4.46 -3.38 1.18
C SER A 71 3.26 -2.84 0.38
N SER A 72 2.07 -3.39 0.59
CA SER A 72 0.84 -2.93 -0.07
C SER A 72 0.47 -1.52 0.38
N GLY A 73 0.59 -1.22 1.68
CA GLY A 73 0.42 0.12 2.24
C GLY A 73 1.35 1.16 1.59
N PHE A 74 2.63 0.82 1.40
CA PHE A 74 3.59 1.71 0.72
C PHE A 74 3.19 1.97 -0.74
N MET A 75 2.77 0.94 -1.47
CA MET A 75 2.35 1.07 -2.88
C MET A 75 1.08 1.91 -3.04
N PHE A 76 0.13 1.82 -2.11
CA PHE A 76 -1.06 2.67 -2.12
C PHE A 76 -0.74 4.13 -1.82
N VAL A 77 0.12 4.41 -0.85
CA VAL A 77 0.52 5.78 -0.51
C VAL A 77 1.32 6.41 -1.65
N LEU A 78 2.24 5.67 -2.29
CA LEU A 78 2.98 6.17 -3.45
C LEU A 78 2.07 6.44 -4.66
N GLY A 79 1.09 5.56 -4.91
CA GLY A 79 0.06 5.78 -5.93
C GLY A 79 -0.75 7.04 -5.67
N GLY A 80 -1.27 7.20 -4.46
CA GLY A 80 -2.05 8.38 -4.06
C GLY A 80 -1.24 9.68 -4.08
N LEU A 81 -0.01 9.66 -3.54
CA LEU A 81 0.89 10.81 -3.55
C LEU A 81 1.30 11.20 -4.98
N GLY A 82 1.45 10.22 -5.87
CA GLY A 82 1.67 10.44 -7.30
C GLY A 82 0.56 11.29 -7.93
N LEU A 83 -0.71 10.96 -7.66
CA LEU A 83 -1.85 11.74 -8.17
C LEU A 83 -1.88 13.17 -7.62
N VAL A 84 -1.55 13.38 -6.35
CA VAL A 84 -1.44 14.73 -5.76
C VAL A 84 -0.31 15.53 -6.41
N MET A 85 0.84 14.90 -6.66
CA MET A 85 1.95 15.53 -7.39
C MET A 85 1.58 15.88 -8.83
N MET A 86 0.72 15.07 -9.48
CA MET A 86 0.20 15.37 -10.82
C MET A 86 -0.63 16.64 -10.84
N ASP A 87 -1.49 16.83 -9.83
CA ASP A 87 -2.34 18.02 -9.72
C ASP A 87 -1.48 19.28 -9.56
N LEU A 88 -0.49 19.24 -8.66
CA LEU A 88 0.48 20.33 -8.49
C LEU A 88 1.35 20.56 -9.74
N ALA A 89 1.66 19.52 -10.51
CA ALA A 89 2.43 19.65 -11.75
C ALA A 89 1.61 20.16 -12.94
N SER A 90 0.28 20.06 -12.89
CA SER A 90 -0.63 20.46 -13.96
C SER A 90 -0.85 21.98 -14.06
N GLU A 91 -0.32 22.75 -13.11
CA GLU A 91 -0.45 24.20 -13.07
C GLU A 91 0.09 24.86 -14.36
N LYS A 92 -0.71 25.77 -14.95
CA LYS A 92 -0.44 26.42 -16.25
C LYS A 92 0.84 27.26 -16.29
N ALA A 93 1.46 27.56 -15.16
CA ALA A 93 2.74 28.27 -15.06
C ALA A 93 3.97 27.37 -15.37
N ARG A 94 3.83 26.04 -15.33
CA ARG A 94 5.00 25.13 -15.42
C ARG A 94 5.43 24.81 -16.86
N ALA A 95 6.73 24.56 -17.09
CA ALA A 95 7.23 24.21 -18.43
C ALA A 95 6.63 22.90 -18.97
N ARG A 96 6.34 22.84 -20.27
CA ARG A 96 5.70 21.68 -20.94
C ARG A 96 6.42 20.35 -20.65
N ASN A 97 7.75 20.35 -20.69
CA ASN A 97 8.56 19.16 -20.48
C ASN A 97 8.39 18.62 -19.05
N VAL A 98 8.31 19.52 -18.06
CA VAL A 98 8.13 19.15 -16.66
C VAL A 98 6.76 18.52 -16.45
N ARG A 99 5.70 19.08 -17.05
CA ARG A 99 4.35 18.50 -16.96
C ARG A 99 4.29 17.10 -17.58
N LEU A 100 4.87 16.92 -18.76
CA LEU A 100 4.93 15.61 -19.42
C LEU A 100 5.70 14.58 -18.58
N SER A 101 6.82 14.96 -17.97
CA SER A 101 7.57 14.06 -17.09
C SER A 101 6.76 13.65 -15.85
N PHE A 102 6.04 14.59 -15.21
CA PHE A 102 5.19 14.26 -14.07
C PHE A 102 3.98 13.39 -14.46
N MET A 103 3.34 13.66 -15.60
CA MET A 103 2.25 12.82 -16.11
C MET A 103 2.72 11.39 -16.41
N GLY A 104 3.89 11.23 -17.02
CA GLY A 104 4.49 9.92 -17.28
C GLY A 104 4.82 9.17 -15.98
N ALA A 105 5.49 9.84 -15.04
CA ALA A 105 5.84 9.24 -13.75
C ALA A 105 4.60 8.78 -12.96
N VAL A 106 3.51 9.54 -13.00
CA VAL A 106 2.29 9.19 -12.27
C VAL A 106 1.55 8.02 -12.90
N TRP A 107 1.52 7.96 -14.23
CA TRP A 107 1.01 6.79 -14.95
C TRP A 107 1.77 5.52 -14.55
N GLU A 108 3.11 5.56 -14.57
CA GLU A 108 3.95 4.42 -14.20
C GLU A 108 3.72 3.96 -12.76
N VAL A 109 3.71 4.89 -11.80
CA VAL A 109 3.48 4.57 -10.39
C VAL A 109 2.09 3.98 -10.17
N THR A 110 1.05 4.53 -10.83
CA THR A 110 -0.33 4.03 -10.69
C THR A 110 -0.47 2.62 -11.26
N VAL A 111 0.13 2.34 -12.42
CA VAL A 111 0.15 1.00 -13.03
C VAL A 111 0.90 0.01 -12.14
N MET A 112 2.03 0.43 -11.54
CA MET A 112 2.79 -0.39 -10.61
C MET A 112 1.97 -0.73 -9.37
N SER A 113 1.27 0.24 -8.76
CA SER A 113 0.41 0.02 -7.59
C SER A 113 -0.73 -0.96 -7.89
N HIS A 114 -1.41 -0.82 -9.03
CA HIS A 114 -2.47 -1.76 -9.42
C HIS A 114 -1.93 -3.17 -9.69
N SER A 115 -0.78 -3.27 -10.33
CA SER A 115 -0.15 -4.56 -10.62
C SER A 115 0.26 -5.27 -9.33
N TRP A 116 0.74 -4.54 -8.32
CA TRP A 116 1.07 -5.08 -7.01
C TRP A 116 -0.16 -5.60 -6.28
N PHE A 117 -1.23 -4.80 -6.21
CA PHE A 117 -2.49 -5.21 -5.60
C PHE A 117 -3.08 -6.45 -6.29
N PHE A 118 -3.00 -6.50 -7.61
CA PHE A 118 -3.45 -7.65 -8.38
C PHE A 118 -2.61 -8.90 -8.09
N LEU A 119 -1.29 -8.75 -7.95
CA LEU A 119 -0.40 -9.84 -7.57
C LEU A 119 -0.75 -10.41 -6.19
N ASP A 120 -0.93 -9.53 -5.21
CA ASP A 120 -1.31 -9.87 -3.83
C ASP A 120 -2.64 -10.67 -3.80
N ALA A 121 -3.64 -10.18 -4.55
CA ALA A 121 -4.93 -10.85 -4.72
C ALA A 121 -4.81 -12.23 -5.39
N MET A 122 -3.94 -12.38 -6.39
CA MET A 122 -3.69 -13.67 -7.06
C MET A 122 -3.02 -14.69 -6.13
N THR A 123 -2.11 -14.26 -5.26
CA THR A 123 -1.50 -15.14 -4.24
C THR A 123 -2.50 -15.60 -3.18
N CYS A 124 -3.48 -14.77 -2.83
CA CYS A 124 -4.56 -15.14 -1.92
C CYS A 124 -5.57 -16.13 -2.54
N THR A 125 -5.89 -15.96 -3.83
CA THR A 125 -7.02 -16.68 -4.48
C THR A 125 -6.65 -17.94 -5.25
N GLY A 126 -5.37 -18.25 -5.46
CA GLY A 126 -4.98 -19.51 -6.11
C GLY A 126 -5.66 -19.72 -7.48
N LEU A 127 -5.20 -18.99 -8.50
CA LEU A 127 -5.36 -19.27 -9.95
C LEU A 127 -6.75 -19.59 -10.58
N GLU A 128 -7.91 -19.59 -9.89
CA GLU A 128 -9.16 -20.02 -10.55
C GLU A 128 -10.45 -19.18 -10.42
N GLU A 129 -10.59 -18.16 -9.57
CA GLU A 129 -11.89 -17.45 -9.44
C GLU A 129 -11.77 -15.92 -9.40
N LEU A 130 -11.59 -15.33 -10.58
CA LEU A 130 -11.15 -13.95 -10.82
C LEU A 130 -12.27 -12.89 -10.80
N GLN A 131 -13.50 -13.21 -10.41
CA GLN A 131 -14.62 -12.26 -10.47
C GLN A 131 -15.34 -11.95 -9.14
N PHE A 132 -15.18 -12.78 -8.10
CA PHE A 132 -15.88 -12.61 -6.81
C PHE A 132 -14.94 -12.39 -5.61
N GLY A 133 -13.68 -12.80 -5.69
CA GLY A 133 -12.77 -12.79 -4.53
C GLY A 133 -12.36 -11.40 -4.01
N VAL A 134 -12.44 -10.35 -4.85
CA VAL A 134 -12.05 -8.98 -4.46
C VAL A 134 -12.99 -8.40 -3.40
N LEU A 135 -14.26 -8.79 -3.39
CA LEU A 135 -15.22 -8.38 -2.35
C LEU A 135 -15.08 -9.24 -1.08
N SER A 136 -14.75 -10.53 -1.23
CA SER A 136 -14.64 -11.46 -0.10
C SER A 136 -13.43 -11.21 0.80
N CYS A 137 -12.34 -10.59 0.31
CA CYS A 137 -11.24 -10.13 1.17
C CYS A 137 -11.54 -8.81 1.91
N LEU A 138 -12.59 -8.09 1.54
CA LEU A 138 -12.98 -6.81 2.16
C LEU A 138 -14.17 -6.95 3.13
N GLU A 139 -14.86 -8.11 3.14
CA GLU A 139 -16.14 -8.29 3.84
C GLU A 139 -16.16 -9.41 4.89
N GLU A 140 -15.00 -9.94 5.32
CA GLU A 140 -14.88 -10.70 6.59
C GLU A 140 -13.72 -10.22 7.46
#